data_AF-A0A2N2MP22-F1
#
_entry.id   AF-A0A2N2MP22-F1
#
_cell.length_a   1.000
_cell.length_b   1.000
_cell.length_c   1.000
_cell.angle_alpha   90.00
_cell.angle_beta   90.00
_cell.angle_gamma   90.00
#
_symmetry.space_group_name_H-M   'P 1'
#
loop_
_entity.id
_entity.type
_entity.pdbx_description
1 polymer ?
#
loop_
_entity_poly.entity_id
_entity_poly.type
_entity_poly.pdbx_seq_one_letter_code
_entity_poly.pdbx_strand_id
1 'polypeptide(L)'
;MINEVVLEGIVVREPWKFMDDLFFRLVIYRDSDLPAKKLDLERDAGDYINVRVNGGANGLIHIRRGMRLRVHGFLQSRDYRESLEEFISKARKSKNCADLAVDIKACDLKQNQVLIDRNVVEAVARRIIVLDAASPNEKKNRSIERVTTGRHAEAENDSSEKVSASGEIDTTAD
;
A
#
# COMPACT_ATOMS: atom_id res chain seq x y z
N MET A 1 2.00 11.39 35.35
CA MET A 1 1.58 11.84 34.00
C MET A 1 1.24 10.62 33.16
N ILE A 2 0.30 10.75 32.22
CA ILE A 2 -0.04 9.68 31.26
C ILE A 2 0.54 10.01 29.88
N ASN A 3 1.14 9.02 29.24
CA ASN A 3 1.53 9.03 27.83
C ASN A 3 1.33 7.60 27.34
N GLU A 4 0.14 7.33 26.81
CA GLU A 4 -0.28 6.05 26.28
C GLU A 4 -1.11 6.30 25.03
N VAL A 5 -0.90 5.48 24.00
CA VAL A 5 -1.69 5.52 22.76
C VAL A 5 -2.09 4.11 22.35
N VAL A 6 -3.31 4.01 21.82
CA VAL A 6 -3.82 2.84 21.11
C VAL A 6 -4.10 3.28 19.68
N LEU A 7 -3.41 2.66 18.72
CA LEU A 7 -3.43 3.06 17.32
C LEU A 7 -3.78 1.85 16.46
N GLU A 8 -4.87 1.91 15.72
CA GLU A 8 -5.26 0.86 14.77
C GLU A 8 -5.06 1.34 13.33
N GLY A 9 -4.57 0.46 12.46
CA GLY A 9 -4.33 0.82 11.07
C GLY A 9 -3.68 -0.27 10.23
N ILE A 10 -3.26 0.11 9.02
CA ILE A 10 -2.68 -0.80 8.02
C ILE A 10 -1.22 -0.45 7.77
N VAL A 11 -0.35 -1.45 7.66
CA VAL A 11 1.08 -1.27 7.35
C VAL A 11 1.25 -0.95 5.86
N VAL A 12 1.64 0.28 5.51
CA VAL A 12 1.61 0.79 4.11
C VAL A 12 2.90 0.60 3.31
N ARG A 13 4.03 0.40 3.98
CA ARG A 13 5.36 0.16 3.41
C ARG A 13 5.95 -1.09 4.07
N GLU A 14 6.90 -1.74 3.41
CA GLU A 14 7.62 -2.82 4.10
C GLU A 14 8.36 -2.26 5.33
N PRO A 15 8.35 -2.97 6.47
CA PRO A 15 9.15 -2.59 7.63
C PRO A 15 10.64 -2.54 7.33
N TRP A 16 11.35 -1.64 8.01
CA TRP A 16 12.81 -1.54 7.95
C TRP A 16 13.41 -1.78 9.33
N LYS A 17 14.64 -2.29 9.37
CA LYS A 17 15.40 -2.54 10.60
C LYS A 17 16.51 -1.49 10.71
N PHE A 18 16.79 -1.00 11.91
CA PHE A 18 17.92 -0.12 12.17
C PHE A 18 18.46 -0.41 13.57
N MET A 19 19.73 -0.83 13.65
CA MET A 19 20.27 -1.50 14.84
C MET A 19 19.33 -2.65 15.26
N ASP A 20 19.08 -2.83 16.54
CA ASP A 20 18.18 -3.86 17.08
C ASP A 20 16.69 -3.52 16.93
N ASP A 21 16.33 -2.33 16.45
CA ASP A 21 14.94 -1.87 16.39
C ASP A 21 14.27 -2.16 15.03
N LEU A 22 13.01 -2.60 15.09
CA LEU A 22 12.14 -2.73 13.91
C LEU A 22 11.24 -1.51 13.79
N PHE A 23 11.16 -0.95 12.60
CA PHE A 23 10.34 0.21 12.27
C PHE A 23 9.35 -0.13 11.17
N PHE A 24 8.14 0.39 11.26
CA PHE A 24 7.15 0.32 10.18
C PHE A 24 6.31 1.58 10.12
N ARG A 25 5.63 1.81 8.99
CA ARG A 25 4.68 2.92 8.85
C ARG A 25 3.25 2.40 8.82
N LEU A 26 2.47 2.84 9.81
CA LEU A 26 1.03 2.62 9.88
C LEU A 26 0.32 3.77 9.15
N VAL A 27 -0.74 3.46 8.40
CA VAL A 27 -1.79 4.43 8.06
C VAL A 27 -2.99 4.18 8.95
N ILE A 28 -3.50 5.24 9.55
CA ILE A 28 -4.64 5.27 10.45
C ILE A 28 -5.75 6.02 9.73
N TYR A 29 -6.96 5.48 9.76
CA TYR A 29 -8.17 6.17 9.32
C TYR A 29 -8.97 6.61 10.54
N ARG A 30 -9.85 7.59 10.38
CA ARG A 30 -10.76 8.00 11.44
C ARG A 30 -11.92 7.03 11.52
N ASP A 31 -12.42 6.77 12.72
CA ASP A 31 -13.65 6.02 12.93
C ASP A 31 -14.85 6.76 12.31
N SER A 32 -15.89 6.03 11.93
CA SER A 32 -16.98 6.56 11.09
C SER A 32 -17.93 7.53 11.78
N ASP A 33 -17.80 7.70 13.10
CA ASP A 33 -18.47 8.71 13.93
C ASP A 33 -17.67 10.02 14.03
N LEU A 34 -16.38 10.01 13.65
CA LEU A 34 -15.51 11.18 13.65
C LEU A 34 -15.56 11.93 12.30
N PRO A 35 -15.31 13.26 12.27
CA PRO A 35 -15.32 14.03 11.03
C PRO A 35 -14.31 13.50 10.00
N ALA A 36 -14.84 13.01 8.87
CA ALA A 36 -14.06 12.44 7.77
C ALA A 36 -12.99 13.40 7.25
N LYS A 37 -11.77 12.88 7.07
CA LYS A 37 -10.61 13.65 6.61
C LYS A 37 -10.42 13.40 5.12
N LYS A 38 -11.20 14.07 4.28
CA LYS A 38 -11.21 13.82 2.83
C LYS A 38 -9.84 14.03 2.17
N LEU A 39 -9.48 13.12 1.26
CA LEU A 39 -8.39 13.27 0.29
C LEU A 39 -8.91 13.92 -1.00
N ASP A 40 -10.09 13.50 -1.43
CA ASP A 40 -10.82 13.98 -2.60
C ASP A 40 -12.34 13.78 -2.39
N LEU A 41 -13.13 13.69 -3.46
CA LEU A 41 -14.58 13.52 -3.37
C LEU A 41 -15.01 12.12 -2.90
N GLU A 42 -14.21 11.09 -3.18
CA GLU A 42 -14.55 9.67 -3.01
C GLU A 42 -13.75 8.97 -1.91
N ARG A 43 -12.59 9.52 -1.51
CA ARG A 43 -11.62 8.84 -0.64
C ARG A 43 -11.20 9.69 0.57
N ASP A 44 -10.97 9.02 1.69
CA ASP A 44 -10.37 9.62 2.89
C ASP A 44 -8.84 9.56 2.90
N ALA A 45 -8.24 10.64 3.40
CA ALA A 45 -6.81 10.79 3.63
C ALA A 45 -6.43 10.27 5.01
N GLY A 46 -5.86 9.06 5.04
CA GLY A 46 -5.29 8.52 6.28
C GLY A 46 -4.21 9.42 6.91
N ASP A 47 -4.05 9.30 8.22
CA ASP A 47 -2.94 9.86 8.98
C ASP A 47 -1.80 8.83 9.09
N TYR A 48 -0.56 9.26 8.95
CA TYR A 48 0.60 8.37 8.85
C TYR A 48 1.53 8.54 10.05
N ILE A 49 1.87 7.43 10.71
CA ILE A 49 2.80 7.43 11.85
C ILE A 49 3.87 6.35 11.68
N ASN A 50 5.10 6.68 12.09
CA ASN A 50 6.17 5.71 12.24
C ASN A 50 5.97 4.99 13.59
N VAL A 51 5.98 3.66 13.58
CA VAL A 51 5.96 2.83 14.78
C VAL A 51 7.33 2.18 14.94
N ARG A 52 7.89 2.25 16.15
CA ARG A 52 9.16 1.60 16.53
C ARG A 52 8.89 0.46 17.53
N VAL A 53 9.55 -0.67 17.32
CA VAL A 53 9.53 -1.84 18.21
C VAL A 53 10.95 -2.07 18.72
N ASN A 54 11.17 -1.77 20.00
CA ASN A 54 12.48 -1.86 20.62
C ASN A 54 12.98 -3.32 20.63
N GLY A 55 14.18 -3.59 20.13
CA GLY A 55 14.68 -4.96 19.98
C GLY A 55 13.93 -5.81 18.94
N GLY A 56 13.00 -5.21 18.19
CA GLY A 56 12.12 -5.90 17.26
C GLY A 56 12.81 -6.40 15.98
N ALA A 57 14.04 -5.96 15.68
CA ALA A 57 14.74 -6.33 14.45
C ALA A 57 14.93 -7.85 14.30
N ASN A 58 15.12 -8.56 15.41
CA ASN A 58 15.23 -10.02 15.45
C ASN A 58 14.03 -10.68 16.17
N GLY A 59 12.93 -9.95 16.32
CA GLY A 59 11.71 -10.44 16.96
C GLY A 59 10.97 -11.50 16.15
N LEU A 60 10.25 -12.38 16.86
CA LEU A 60 9.48 -13.49 16.26
C LEU A 60 8.36 -12.99 15.31
N ILE A 61 7.78 -11.81 15.60
CA ILE A 61 6.65 -11.25 14.86
C ILE A 61 7.14 -10.60 13.55
N HIS A 62 6.90 -11.30 12.44
CA HIS A 62 7.25 -10.84 11.10
C HIS A 62 6.16 -9.91 10.53
N ILE A 63 6.25 -8.62 10.88
CA ILE A 63 5.39 -7.57 10.31
C ILE A 63 5.66 -7.44 8.80
N ARG A 64 4.60 -7.21 8.01
CA ARG A 64 4.64 -7.04 6.54
C ARG A 64 3.68 -5.94 6.11
N ARG A 65 3.91 -5.38 4.91
CA ARG A 65 2.92 -4.49 4.27
C ARG A 65 1.57 -5.21 4.10
N GLY A 66 0.48 -4.48 4.28
CA GLY A 66 -0.90 -4.97 4.17
C GLY A 66 -1.46 -5.59 5.46
N MET A 67 -0.66 -5.84 6.50
CA MET A 67 -1.19 -6.29 7.80
C MET A 67 -2.01 -5.18 8.46
N ARG A 68 -3.14 -5.54 9.07
CA ARG A 68 -3.90 -4.65 9.98
C ARG A 68 -3.47 -4.93 11.41
N LEU A 69 -2.99 -3.89 12.09
CA LEU A 69 -2.42 -3.97 13.42
C LEU A 69 -3.12 -2.99 14.37
N ARG A 70 -3.28 -3.41 15.63
CA ARG A 70 -3.53 -2.52 16.76
C ARG A 70 -2.28 -2.45 17.62
N VAL A 71 -1.71 -1.25 17.73
CA VAL A 71 -0.49 -0.95 18.47
C VAL A 71 -0.86 -0.25 19.77
N HIS A 72 -0.47 -0.83 20.90
CA HIS A 72 -0.49 -0.17 22.21
C HIS A 72 0.93 0.28 22.55
N GLY A 73 1.10 1.54 22.92
CA GLY A 73 2.42 2.14 23.08
C GLY A 73 2.36 3.52 23.72
N PHE A 74 3.38 4.33 23.47
CA PHE A 74 3.47 5.73 23.90
C PHE A 74 4.08 6.58 22.78
N LEU A 75 3.81 7.87 22.76
CA LEU A 75 4.45 8.78 21.81
C LEU A 75 5.84 9.17 22.31
N GLN A 76 6.83 9.15 21.42
CA GLN A 76 8.16 9.66 21.67
C GLN A 76 8.55 10.64 20.56
N SER A 77 8.96 11.85 20.95
CA SER A 77 9.73 12.72 20.08
C SER A 77 11.16 12.20 19.99
N ARG A 78 11.69 12.14 18.77
CA ARG A 78 13.08 11.78 18.47
C ARG A 78 13.71 12.89 17.64
N ASP A 79 14.80 13.44 18.15
CA ASP A 79 15.67 14.32 17.39
C ASP A 79 16.59 13.51 16.46
N TYR A 80 16.85 14.05 15.29
CA TYR A 80 17.81 13.53 14.31
C TYR A 80 18.41 14.70 13.52
N ARG A 81 19.56 14.48 12.89
CA ARG A 81 20.17 15.44 11.97
C ARG A 81 19.89 15.04 10.54
N GLU A 82 19.40 15.99 9.76
CA GLU A 82 19.28 15.88 8.31
C GLU A 82 20.45 16.64 7.67
N SER A 83 21.17 16.02 6.73
CA SER A 83 22.17 16.73 5.94
C SER A 83 21.55 17.49 4.77
N LEU A 84 22.24 18.52 4.28
CA LEU A 84 21.84 19.22 3.07
C LEU A 84 21.78 18.27 1.85
N GLU A 85 22.70 17.30 1.77
CA GLU A 85 22.66 16.22 0.78
C GLU A 85 21.36 15.38 0.87
N GLU A 86 20.98 14.94 2.08
CA GLU A 86 19.72 14.23 2.30
C GLU A 86 18.51 15.07 1.90
N PHE A 87 18.49 16.34 2.29
CA PHE A 87 17.42 17.28 1.97
C PHE A 87 17.27 17.46 0.45
N ILE A 88 18.38 17.67 -0.28
CA ILE A 88 18.40 17.76 -1.75
C ILE A 88 17.92 16.45 -2.38
N SER A 89 18.37 15.29 -1.87
CA SER A 89 17.93 13.96 -2.33
C SER A 89 16.42 13.74 -2.16
N LYS A 90 15.83 14.24 -1.07
CA LYS A 90 14.38 14.22 -0.80
C LYS A 90 13.64 15.21 -1.71
N ALA A 91 14.16 16.43 -1.88
CA ALA A 91 13.57 17.47 -2.73
C ALA A 91 13.50 17.07 -4.22
N ARG A 92 14.60 16.55 -4.77
CA ARG A 92 14.67 16.04 -6.16
C ARG A 92 13.58 15.00 -6.44
N LYS A 93 13.41 14.03 -5.53
CA LYS A 93 12.38 12.98 -5.60
C LYS A 93 10.94 13.50 -5.43
N SER A 94 10.75 14.68 -4.84
CA SER A 94 9.42 15.23 -4.54
C SER A 94 8.79 16.03 -5.68
N LYS A 95 9.59 16.60 -6.59
CA LYS A 95 9.11 17.58 -7.59
C LYS A 95 9.73 17.43 -8.99
N ASN A 96 10.42 16.32 -9.28
CA ASN A 96 11.23 16.14 -10.49
C ASN A 96 12.25 17.28 -10.74
N CYS A 97 12.66 17.98 -9.68
CA CYS A 97 13.56 19.14 -9.74
C CYS A 97 15.02 18.65 -9.83
N ALA A 98 15.35 17.94 -10.91
CA ALA A 98 16.65 17.32 -11.11
C ALA A 98 17.80 18.34 -11.04
N ASP A 99 17.60 19.49 -11.68
CA ASP A 99 18.57 20.57 -11.83
C ASP A 99 18.74 21.43 -10.57
N LEU A 100 18.22 21.00 -9.41
CA LEU A 100 18.43 21.65 -8.13
C LEU A 100 19.91 21.57 -7.72
N ALA A 101 20.70 22.54 -8.13
CA ALA A 101 22.05 22.79 -7.66
C ALA A 101 22.01 23.67 -6.39
N VAL A 102 22.89 23.39 -5.43
CA VAL A 102 23.06 24.19 -4.21
C VAL A 102 24.55 24.44 -3.99
N ASP A 103 24.91 25.72 -4.01
CA ASP A 103 26.26 26.25 -3.83
C ASP A 103 26.48 26.66 -2.37
N ILE A 104 27.67 26.35 -1.81
CA ILE A 104 28.03 26.63 -0.42
C ILE A 104 29.11 27.73 -0.44
N LYS A 105 28.65 28.98 -0.37
CA LYS A 105 29.47 30.19 -0.59
C LYS A 105 30.48 30.51 0.53
N ALA A 106 30.58 29.68 1.56
CA ALA A 106 31.45 29.90 2.70
C ALA A 106 31.98 28.57 3.25
N CYS A 107 33.31 28.47 3.37
CA CYS A 107 34.09 27.30 3.79
C CYS A 107 34.05 26.11 2.81
N ASP A 108 35.10 25.27 2.85
CA ASP A 108 35.23 24.02 2.06
C ASP A 108 34.31 22.88 2.55
N LEU A 109 33.12 23.23 3.05
CA LEU A 109 32.14 22.31 3.62
C LEU A 109 31.38 21.59 2.51
N LYS A 110 31.35 20.26 2.59
CA LYS A 110 30.56 19.41 1.69
C LYS A 110 29.10 19.36 2.13
N GLN A 111 28.19 19.06 1.19
CA GLN A 111 26.74 19.01 1.45
C GLN A 111 26.34 17.96 2.52
N ASN A 112 27.19 16.98 2.82
CA ASN A 112 26.98 16.03 3.92
C ASN A 112 27.42 16.55 5.30
N GLN A 113 28.18 17.65 5.37
CA GLN A 113 28.67 18.28 6.61
C GLN A 113 27.77 19.43 7.08
N VAL A 114 26.97 20.02 6.18
CA VAL A 114 25.91 20.98 6.53
C VAL A 114 24.71 20.21 7.07
N LEU A 115 24.48 20.30 8.39
CA LEU A 115 23.42 19.57 9.10
C LEU A 115 22.38 20.54 9.68
N ILE A 116 21.11 20.10 9.69
CA ILE A 116 20.02 20.76 10.43
C ILE A 116 19.41 19.78 11.43
N ASP A 117 19.20 20.25 12.67
CA ASP A 117 18.48 19.48 13.70
C ASP A 117 16.98 19.41 13.34
N ARG A 118 16.40 18.21 13.42
CA ARG A 118 15.02 17.89 13.08
C ARG A 118 14.39 17.06 14.19
N ASN A 119 13.11 17.28 14.47
CA ASN A 119 12.32 16.39 15.34
C ASN A 119 11.35 15.54 14.51
N VAL A 120 11.08 14.32 14.96
CA VAL A 120 9.98 13.48 14.48
C VAL A 120 9.26 12.83 15.66
N VAL A 121 7.94 12.74 15.61
CA VAL A 121 7.15 11.96 16.58
C VAL A 121 6.94 10.56 16.04
N GLU A 122 7.28 9.55 16.85
CA GLU A 122 7.04 8.13 16.59
C GLU A 122 6.20 7.52 17.73
N ALA A 123 5.49 6.43 17.43
CA ALA A 123 4.83 5.61 18.44
C ALA A 123 5.76 4.45 18.81
N VAL A 124 6.17 4.37 20.07
CA VAL A 124 6.98 3.26 20.57
C VAL A 124 6.05 2.17 21.09
N ALA A 125 6.02 1.03 20.39
CA ALA A 125 5.15 -0.09 20.69
C ALA A 125 5.59 -0.82 21.96
N ARG A 126 4.64 -1.05 22.88
CA ARG A 126 4.78 -1.96 24.03
C ARG A 126 4.08 -3.30 23.78
N ARG A 127 2.99 -3.29 23.01
CA ARG A 127 2.23 -4.47 22.60
C ARG A 127 1.66 -4.25 21.20
N ILE A 128 1.73 -5.27 20.36
CA ILE A 128 1.11 -5.29 19.03
C ILE A 128 0.12 -6.45 19.00
N ILE A 129 -1.06 -6.19 18.45
CA ILE A 129 -2.10 -7.18 18.18
C ILE A 129 -2.28 -7.20 16.66
N VAL A 130 -2.13 -8.38 16.04
CA VAL A 130 -2.52 -8.59 14.64
C VAL A 130 -4.03 -8.78 14.61
N LEU A 131 -4.73 -8.00 13.78
CA LEU A 131 -6.17 -8.11 13.58
C LEU A 131 -6.44 -8.92 12.32
N ASP A 132 -5.91 -8.44 11.18
CA ASP A 132 -5.91 -9.13 9.91
C ASP A 132 -4.45 -9.40 9.50
N ALA A 133 -4.14 -10.67 9.23
CA ALA A 133 -2.89 -11.02 8.56
C ALA A 133 -2.91 -10.44 7.14
N ALA A 134 -1.74 -10.02 6.63
CA ALA A 134 -1.63 -9.58 5.24
C ALA A 134 -2.07 -10.72 4.32
N SER A 135 -3.09 -10.48 3.48
CA SER A 135 -3.51 -11.45 2.49
C SER A 135 -2.32 -11.85 1.62
N PRO A 136 -2.15 -13.14 1.29
CA PRO A 136 -1.06 -13.57 0.42
C PRO A 136 -1.18 -12.82 -0.90
N ASN A 137 -0.13 -12.05 -1.22
CA ASN A 137 -0.13 -11.16 -2.38
C ASN A 137 -0.21 -12.00 -3.67
N GLU A 138 -1.43 -12.20 -4.17
CA GLU A 138 -1.68 -12.88 -5.44
C GLU A 138 -0.95 -12.13 -6.55
N LYS A 139 0.24 -12.63 -6.91
CA LYS A 139 0.92 -12.24 -8.13
C LYS A 139 -0.04 -12.52 -9.27
N LYS A 140 -0.56 -11.43 -9.84
CA LYS A 140 -1.58 -11.38 -10.89
C LYS A 140 -1.05 -12.02 -12.18
N ASN A 141 -0.97 -13.35 -12.18
CA ASN A 141 -0.78 -14.20 -13.35
C ASN A 141 -2.05 -14.17 -14.19
N ARG A 142 -2.42 -12.99 -14.71
CA ARG A 142 -3.19 -12.89 -15.94
C ARG A 142 -2.25 -13.20 -17.09
N SER A 143 -1.88 -14.47 -17.21
CA SER A 143 -1.48 -15.05 -18.48
C SER A 143 -2.55 -14.69 -19.49
N ILE A 144 -2.18 -13.93 -20.52
CA ILE A 144 -3.11 -13.49 -21.55
C ILE A 144 -3.39 -14.72 -22.41
N GLU A 145 -4.52 -15.39 -22.16
CA GLU A 145 -5.08 -16.34 -23.11
C GLU A 145 -5.47 -15.57 -24.38
N ARG A 146 -4.55 -15.54 -25.34
CA ARG A 146 -4.85 -15.19 -26.72
C ARG A 146 -5.80 -16.26 -27.25
N VAL A 147 -7.08 -15.94 -27.31
CA VAL A 147 -8.08 -16.72 -28.05
C VAL A 147 -7.66 -16.76 -29.52
N THR A 148 -7.02 -17.86 -29.93
CA THR A 148 -6.55 -18.07 -31.30
C THR A 148 -7.65 -18.69 -32.16
N THR A 149 -8.63 -17.88 -32.56
CA THR A 149 -9.63 -18.27 -33.57
C THR A 149 -9.04 -18.18 -35.00
N GLY A 150 -8.14 -19.11 -35.31
CA GLY A 150 -7.64 -19.36 -36.67
C GLY A 150 -8.60 -20.28 -37.45
N ARG A 151 -8.90 -19.92 -38.70
CA ARG A 151 -9.80 -20.69 -39.58
C ARG A 151 -9.17 -21.99 -40.08
N HIS A 152 -9.99 -23.02 -40.27
CA HIS A 152 -10.33 -23.71 -41.54
C HIS A 152 -10.76 -25.17 -41.26
N ALA A 153 -11.47 -25.90 -42.13
CA ALA A 153 -12.64 -25.63 -42.99
C ALA A 153 -12.81 -26.85 -43.92
N GLU A 154 -13.94 -27.56 -43.86
CA GLU A 154 -14.42 -28.64 -44.76
C GLU A 154 -15.62 -29.32 -44.03
N ALA A 155 -16.59 -29.99 -44.65
CA ALA A 155 -17.21 -29.87 -45.97
C ALA A 155 -18.56 -30.65 -45.94
N GLU A 156 -19.32 -30.53 -47.04
CA GLU A 156 -20.44 -31.35 -47.56
C GLU A 156 -20.52 -32.84 -47.14
N ASN A 157 -21.63 -33.60 -47.26
CA ASN A 157 -23.07 -33.40 -47.52
C ASN A 157 -23.66 -34.79 -47.88
N ASP A 158 -24.69 -35.31 -47.20
CA ASP A 158 -25.65 -36.27 -47.81
C ASP A 158 -26.94 -36.42 -46.97
N SER A 159 -27.84 -37.27 -47.45
CA SER A 159 -29.30 -37.22 -47.30
C SER A 159 -29.92 -38.57 -46.93
N SER A 160 -31.16 -38.56 -46.43
CA SER A 160 -32.18 -39.59 -46.73
C SER A 160 -33.54 -39.26 -46.09
N GLU A 161 -34.62 -39.52 -46.82
CA GLU A 161 -36.01 -39.28 -46.39
C GLU A 161 -36.70 -40.54 -45.82
N LYS A 162 -37.70 -40.34 -44.95
CA LYS A 162 -39.05 -40.96 -44.97
C LYS A 162 -39.90 -40.36 -43.83
N VAL A 163 -41.03 -39.66 -44.04
CA VAL A 163 -42.31 -39.96 -44.76
C VAL A 163 -43.34 -40.70 -43.89
N SER A 164 -44.31 -39.95 -43.33
CA SER A 164 -45.78 -40.17 -43.40
C SER A 164 -46.59 -39.60 -42.20
N ALA A 165 -47.66 -38.84 -42.50
CA ALA A 165 -48.93 -38.64 -41.73
C ALA A 165 -48.88 -38.22 -40.24
N SER A 166 -49.83 -37.46 -39.65
CA SER A 166 -51.01 -36.66 -40.06
C SER A 166 -51.53 -35.93 -38.79
N GLY A 167 -52.40 -34.91 -38.78
CA GLY A 167 -53.16 -34.16 -39.81
C GLY A 167 -54.20 -33.25 -39.12
N GLU A 168 -55.00 -32.50 -39.89
CA GLU A 168 -56.10 -31.58 -39.44
C GLU A 168 -55.61 -30.33 -38.64
N ILE A 169 -55.85 -29.06 -39.04
CA ILE A 169 -57.07 -28.21 -39.07
C ILE A 169 -57.77 -28.10 -37.70
N ASP A 170 -58.22 -26.95 -37.14
CA ASP A 170 -58.35 -25.53 -37.59
C ASP A 170 -58.46 -24.59 -36.32
N THR A 171 -58.75 -23.27 -36.22
CA THR A 171 -59.22 -22.13 -37.08
C THR A 171 -58.74 -20.75 -36.49
N THR A 172 -59.37 -19.64 -36.91
CA THR A 172 -59.45 -18.21 -36.43
C THR A 172 -59.30 -17.90 -34.93
N ALA A 173 -58.66 -16.79 -34.50
CA ALA A 173 -59.09 -15.35 -34.46
C ALA A 173 -60.11 -15.01 -33.33
N ASP A 174 -60.20 -13.79 -32.79
CA ASP A 174 -59.57 -12.48 -33.10
C ASP A 174 -58.62 -11.97 -32.00
#